data_AF-A0A068BC22-F1
#
_entry.id   AF-A0A068BC22-F1
#
_cell.length_a   1.000
_cell.length_b   1.000
_cell.length_c   1.000
_cell.angle_alpha   90.00
_cell.angle_beta   90.00
_cell.angle_gamma   90.00
#
_symmetry.space_group_name_H-M   'P 1'
#
loop_
_entity.id
_entity.type
_entity.pdbx_description
1 polymer ?
#
loop_
_entity_poly.entity_id
_entity_poly.type
_entity_poly.pdbx_seq_one_letter_code
_entity_poly.pdbx_strand_id
1 'polypeptide(L)'
;MGCTEARRRCDWDSRCSVELNRYMTYCGKLFNGLRCTPECRAVIEDMLAVPKAVLLNDCVCDGLERPICESVKENMARLCFGADTGSNGAGSSGGSDGGLEEYYDEDYEEEPSQKGRDELEDNTGSEPGFPMQTNSVGGAAGAPARAAWALLASILLLLLLPPPL
;
A
#
# COMPACT_ATOMS: atom_id res chain seq x y z
N MET A 1 -4.58 -17.93 2.00
CA MET A 1 -3.47 -17.70 1.03
C MET A 1 -2.83 -16.35 1.36
N GLY A 2 -1.50 -16.23 1.33
CA GLY A 2 -0.81 -14.97 1.64
C GLY A 2 -0.90 -13.94 0.51
N CYS A 3 -0.93 -12.65 0.86
CA CYS A 3 -1.05 -11.56 -0.12
C CYS A 3 0.19 -11.44 -1.01
N THR A 4 1.37 -11.77 -0.49
CA THR A 4 2.62 -11.78 -1.26
C THR A 4 2.54 -12.80 -2.42
N GLU A 5 2.02 -13.99 -2.14
CA GLU A 5 1.82 -15.03 -3.16
C GLU A 5 0.67 -14.67 -4.12
N ALA A 6 -0.42 -14.09 -3.62
CA ALA A 6 -1.54 -13.67 -4.45
C ALA A 6 -1.12 -12.61 -5.48
N ARG A 7 -0.31 -11.65 -5.04
CA ARG A 7 0.29 -10.63 -5.90
C ARG A 7 1.17 -11.24 -6.98
N ARG A 8 2.08 -12.15 -6.62
CA ARG A 8 2.90 -12.87 -7.61
C ARG A 8 2.08 -13.60 -8.67
N ARG A 9 0.97 -14.24 -8.29
CA ARG A 9 0.07 -14.92 -9.25
C ARG A 9 -0.68 -13.96 -10.16
N CYS A 10 -1.05 -12.79 -9.64
CA CYS A 10 -1.67 -11.73 -10.44
C CYS A 10 -0.67 -11.12 -11.42
N ASP A 11 0.56 -10.85 -10.97
CA ASP A 11 1.62 -10.29 -11.83
C ASP A 11 1.99 -11.21 -13.00
N TRP A 12 1.94 -12.53 -12.79
CA TRP A 12 2.17 -13.53 -13.85
C TRP A 12 1.05 -13.62 -14.88
N ASP A 13 -0.12 -13.03 -14.60
CA ASP A 13 -1.25 -12.98 -15.49
C ASP A 13 -1.32 -11.63 -16.20
N SER A 14 -1.27 -11.63 -17.53
CA SER A 14 -1.24 -10.37 -18.30
C SER A 14 -2.47 -9.51 -18.06
N ARG A 15 -3.65 -10.12 -17.85
CA ARG A 15 -4.89 -9.39 -17.60
C ARG A 15 -4.93 -8.86 -16.17
N CYS A 16 -4.57 -9.68 -15.20
CA CYS A 16 -4.55 -9.28 -13.79
C CYS A 16 -3.50 -8.19 -13.51
N SER A 17 -2.29 -8.31 -14.07
CA SER A 17 -1.22 -7.32 -13.89
C SER A 17 -1.59 -5.93 -14.41
N VAL A 18 -2.33 -5.83 -15.52
CA VAL A 18 -2.86 -4.55 -16.02
C VAL A 18 -3.85 -3.94 -15.03
N GLU A 19 -4.80 -4.73 -14.54
CA GLU A 19 -5.78 -4.24 -13.57
C GLU A 19 -5.15 -3.87 -12.22
N LEU A 20 -4.16 -4.64 -11.78
CA LEU A 20 -3.39 -4.35 -10.57
C LEU A 20 -2.60 -3.04 -10.72
N ASN A 21 -2.04 -2.76 -11.89
CA ASN A 21 -1.36 -1.49 -12.16
C ASN A 21 -2.34 -0.30 -12.14
N ARG A 22 -3.53 -0.46 -12.73
CA ARG A 22 -4.62 0.52 -12.64
C ARG A 22 -5.00 0.75 -11.18
N TYR A 23 -5.15 -0.31 -10.38
CA TYR A 23 -5.47 -0.20 -8.96
C TYR A 23 -4.42 0.64 -8.22
N MET A 24 -3.13 0.36 -8.41
CA MET A 24 -2.06 1.13 -7.78
C MET A 24 -2.07 2.61 -8.20
N THR A 25 -2.46 2.90 -9.44
CA THR A 25 -2.48 4.26 -10.00
C THR A 25 -3.68 5.08 -9.50
N TYR A 26 -4.88 4.51 -9.55
CA TYR A 26 -6.11 5.25 -9.24
C TYR A 26 -6.47 5.24 -7.75
N CYS A 27 -6.01 4.24 -6.99
CA CYS A 27 -6.33 4.10 -5.57
C CYS A 27 -5.27 4.67 -4.62
N GLY A 28 -4.28 5.44 -5.09
CA GLY A 28 -3.27 6.05 -4.22
C GLY A 28 -3.85 6.87 -3.05
N LYS A 29 -4.96 7.59 -3.25
CA LYS A 29 -5.64 8.34 -2.17
C LYS A 29 -6.29 7.43 -1.14
N LEU A 30 -6.75 6.24 -1.56
CA LEU A 30 -7.30 5.23 -0.67
C LEU A 30 -6.20 4.63 0.22
N PHE A 31 -5.03 4.33 -0.35
CA PHE A 31 -3.92 3.73 0.40
C PHE A 31 -3.42 4.61 1.53
N ASN A 32 -3.48 5.92 1.33
CA ASN A 32 -3.15 6.92 2.34
C ASN A 32 -4.31 7.24 3.31
N GLY A 33 -5.44 6.53 3.21
CA GLY A 33 -6.60 6.70 4.10
C GLY A 33 -7.42 7.97 3.89
N LEU A 34 -7.23 8.68 2.76
CA LEU A 34 -7.90 9.97 2.51
C LEU A 34 -9.36 9.81 2.08
N ARG A 35 -9.60 9.10 0.97
CA ARG A 35 -10.95 8.83 0.44
C ARG A 35 -10.94 7.77 -0.66
N CYS A 36 -12.08 7.08 -0.83
CA CYS A 36 -12.35 6.26 -2.01
C CYS A 36 -12.89 7.15 -3.13
N THR A 37 -12.12 7.37 -4.19
CA THR A 37 -12.57 8.17 -5.35
C THR A 37 -13.49 7.34 -6.25
N PRO A 38 -14.38 7.96 -7.06
CA PRO A 38 -15.19 7.21 -8.00
C PRO A 38 -14.34 6.42 -9.00
N GLU A 39 -13.18 6.96 -9.41
CA GLU A 39 -12.23 6.27 -10.29
C GLU A 39 -11.63 5.04 -9.62
N CYS A 40 -11.21 5.16 -8.34
CA CYS A 40 -10.71 4.02 -7.58
C CYS A 40 -11.79 2.94 -7.38
N ARG A 41 -13.05 3.34 -7.10
CA ARG A 41 -14.17 2.42 -6.96
C ARG A 41 -14.42 1.61 -8.23
N ALA A 42 -14.43 2.28 -9.39
CA ALA A 42 -14.58 1.60 -10.68
C ALA A 42 -13.45 0.59 -10.93
N VAL A 43 -12.20 0.93 -10.58
CA VAL A 43 -11.06 0.01 -10.72
C VAL A 43 -11.14 -1.18 -9.76
N ILE A 44 -11.68 -1.00 -8.55
CA ILE A 44 -11.94 -2.11 -7.63
C ILE A 44 -12.97 -3.08 -8.22
N GLU A 45 -14.05 -2.56 -8.81
CA GLU A 45 -15.06 -3.37 -9.50
C GLU A 45 -14.45 -4.14 -10.69
N ASP A 46 -13.64 -3.47 -11.51
CA ASP A 46 -12.91 -4.10 -12.62
C ASP A 46 -11.98 -5.23 -12.13
N MET A 47 -11.24 -5.00 -11.03
CA MET A 47 -10.40 -6.04 -10.44
C MET A 47 -11.21 -7.24 -9.95
N LEU A 48 -12.36 -7.03 -9.31
CA LEU A 48 -13.20 -8.13 -8.83
C LEU A 48 -13.79 -8.99 -9.97
N ALA A 49 -13.87 -8.44 -11.18
CA ALA A 49 -14.22 -9.21 -12.38
C ALA A 49 -13.09 -10.13 -12.88
N VAL A 50 -11.84 -9.95 -12.42
CA VAL A 50 -10.69 -10.79 -12.79
C VAL A 50 -10.46 -11.88 -11.73
N PRO A 51 -10.63 -13.18 -12.05
CA PRO A 51 -10.59 -14.25 -11.04
C PRO A 51 -9.31 -14.31 -10.20
N LYS A 52 -8.15 -13.97 -10.79
CA LYS A 52 -6.87 -13.94 -10.06
C LYS A 52 -6.73 -12.72 -9.13
N ALA A 53 -7.41 -11.62 -9.43
CA ALA A 53 -7.40 -10.42 -8.58
C ALA A 53 -8.33 -10.58 -7.38
N VAL A 54 -9.39 -11.39 -7.46
CA VAL A 54 -10.23 -11.74 -6.30
C VAL A 54 -9.39 -12.35 -5.17
N LEU A 55 -8.34 -13.12 -5.50
CA LEU A 55 -7.41 -13.66 -4.50
C LEU A 55 -6.65 -12.58 -3.73
N LEU A 56 -6.46 -11.37 -4.29
CA LEU A 56 -5.86 -10.23 -3.60
C LEU A 56 -6.80 -9.59 -2.59
N ASN A 57 -8.11 -9.70 -2.79
CA ASN A 57 -9.10 -9.22 -1.84
C ASN A 57 -9.14 -10.10 -0.58
N ASP A 58 -9.10 -11.42 -0.78
CA ASP A 58 -9.32 -12.41 0.28
C ASP A 58 -8.02 -12.91 0.94
N CYS A 59 -6.86 -12.45 0.48
CA CYS A 59 -5.57 -12.89 1.02
C CYS A 59 -5.34 -12.41 2.46
N VAL A 60 -4.48 -13.13 3.19
CA VAL A 60 -3.99 -12.73 4.51
C VAL A 60 -2.69 -11.95 4.34
N CYS A 61 -2.61 -10.76 4.93
CA CYS A 61 -1.42 -9.92 4.86
C CYS A 61 -0.22 -10.62 5.49
N ASP A 62 0.86 -10.74 4.73
CA ASP A 62 2.08 -11.46 5.10
C ASP A 62 3.33 -10.74 4.59
N GLY A 63 4.51 -11.17 5.06
CA GLY A 63 5.80 -10.60 4.64
C GLY A 63 6.11 -9.24 5.25
N LEU A 64 7.04 -8.52 4.62
CA LEU A 64 7.54 -7.21 5.07
C LEU A 64 6.53 -6.08 4.85
N GLU A 65 5.67 -6.21 3.84
CA GLU A 65 4.64 -5.23 3.49
C GLU A 65 3.37 -5.38 4.35
N ARG A 66 3.37 -6.27 5.35
CA ARG A 66 2.18 -6.59 6.17
C ARG A 66 1.51 -5.35 6.80
N PRO A 67 2.22 -4.39 7.43
CA PRO A 67 1.57 -3.21 8.00
C PRO A 67 0.87 -2.34 6.94
N ILE A 68 1.46 -2.23 5.75
CA ILE A 68 0.90 -1.46 4.64
C ILE A 68 -0.33 -2.19 4.08
N CYS A 69 -0.23 -3.51 3.91
CA CYS A 69 -1.34 -4.34 3.47
C CYS A 69 -2.54 -4.23 4.41
N GLU A 70 -2.33 -4.37 5.72
CA GLU A 70 -3.39 -4.27 6.73
C GLU A 70 -4.08 -2.89 6.66
N SER A 71 -3.30 -1.81 6.61
CA SER A 71 -3.81 -0.43 6.46
C SER A 71 -4.63 -0.25 5.17
N VAL A 72 -4.15 -0.76 4.03
CA VAL A 72 -4.88 -0.67 2.77
C VAL A 72 -6.20 -1.44 2.83
N LYS A 73 -6.22 -2.65 3.42
CA LYS A 73 -7.44 -3.43 3.58
C LYS A 73 -8.46 -2.73 4.48
N GLU A 74 -8.02 -2.14 5.59
CA GLU A 74 -8.88 -1.37 6.50
C GLU A 74 -9.42 -0.11 5.81
N ASN A 75 -8.57 0.65 5.13
CA ASN A 75 -8.97 1.83 4.38
C ASN A 75 -9.99 1.50 3.29
N MET A 76 -9.79 0.40 2.57
CA MET A 76 -10.73 -0.06 1.56
C MET A 76 -12.09 -0.41 2.17
N ALA A 77 -12.12 -1.16 3.27
CA ALA A 77 -13.34 -1.49 3.98
C ALA A 77 -14.07 -0.23 4.46
N ARG A 78 -13.38 0.69 5.12
CA ARG A 78 -13.98 1.91 5.70
C ARG A 78 -14.42 2.93 4.65
N LEU A 79 -13.59 3.20 3.65
CA LEU A 79 -13.79 4.32 2.72
C LEU A 79 -14.58 3.93 1.47
N CYS A 80 -14.47 2.70 1.00
CA CYS A 80 -15.22 2.24 -0.17
C CYS A 80 -16.53 1.54 0.21
N PHE A 81 -16.55 0.77 1.31
CA PHE A 81 -17.69 -0.09 1.70
C PHE A 81 -18.27 0.23 3.09
N GLY A 82 -17.75 1.25 3.78
CA GLY A 82 -18.24 1.69 5.09
C GLY A 82 -19.13 2.93 5.01
N ALA A 83 -19.36 3.46 3.80
CA ALA A 83 -20.11 4.69 3.54
C ALA A 83 -21.50 4.45 2.92
N ASP A 84 -21.82 3.21 2.55
CA ASP A 84 -23.17 2.80 2.12
C ASP A 84 -24.21 2.84 3.24
N THR A 85 -23.81 3.09 4.49
CA THR A 85 -24.71 3.49 5.58
C THR A 85 -24.86 5.01 5.76
N GLY A 86 -24.24 5.88 4.94
CA GLY A 86 -24.50 7.32 5.13
C GLY A 86 -23.81 8.40 4.30
N SER A 87 -23.09 8.16 3.20
CA SER A 87 -22.40 9.28 2.52
C SER A 87 -22.12 9.08 1.03
N ASN A 88 -23.16 9.15 0.21
CA ASN A 88 -23.06 9.52 -1.21
C ASN A 88 -24.08 10.61 -1.58
N GLY A 89 -24.28 11.58 -0.70
CA GLY A 89 -25.17 12.71 -0.96
C GLY A 89 -24.77 13.94 -0.18
N ALA A 90 -24.31 14.95 -0.92
CA ALA A 90 -24.44 16.38 -0.64
C ALA A 90 -23.90 16.92 0.69
N GLY A 91 -23.13 18.00 0.59
CA GLY A 91 -22.62 18.73 1.74
C GLY A 91 -23.74 19.25 2.64
N SER A 92 -23.45 19.29 3.94
CA SER A 92 -23.95 20.32 4.83
C SER A 92 -22.97 20.47 5.98
N SER A 93 -22.27 21.60 5.95
CA SER A 93 -21.71 22.22 7.15
C SER A 93 -22.85 22.60 8.08
N GLY A 94 -22.98 21.89 9.20
CA GLY A 94 -23.73 22.31 10.38
C GLY A 94 -23.13 21.52 11.54
N GLY A 95 -22.35 22.09 12.46
CA GLY A 95 -22.58 23.39 13.10
C GLY A 95 -23.29 23.11 14.42
N SER A 96 -22.48 22.73 15.41
CA SER A 96 -22.64 22.76 16.88
C SER A 96 -24.03 22.86 17.52
N ASP A 97 -24.31 21.91 18.42
CA ASP A 97 -24.90 22.04 19.76
C ASP A 97 -24.94 20.61 20.37
N GLY A 98 -24.80 20.31 21.66
CA GLY A 98 -24.63 21.06 22.89
C GLY A 98 -25.02 20.12 24.03
N GLY A 99 -24.11 19.87 24.99
CA GLY A 99 -24.41 19.47 26.37
C GLY A 99 -25.01 18.09 26.65
N LEU A 100 -24.28 17.24 27.36
CA LEU A 100 -24.52 17.01 28.79
C LEU A 100 -23.35 16.19 29.36
N GLU A 101 -22.54 16.88 30.14
CA GLU A 101 -21.65 16.29 31.14
C GLU A 101 -22.51 15.56 32.18
N GLU A 102 -22.27 14.27 32.41
CA GLU A 102 -22.59 13.66 33.70
C GLU A 102 -21.32 13.04 34.26
N TYR A 103 -20.76 13.83 35.17
CA TYR A 103 -19.66 13.55 36.07
C TYR A 103 -20.05 12.37 36.97
N TYR A 104 -19.33 11.25 36.90
CA TYR A 104 -19.37 10.24 37.94
C TYR A 104 -18.20 10.46 38.89
N ASP A 105 -18.58 10.96 40.06
CA ASP A 105 -17.77 11.16 41.26
C ASP A 105 -17.57 9.78 41.93
N GLU A 106 -16.33 9.31 42.01
CA GLU A 106 -15.94 8.14 42.80
C GLU A 106 -14.81 8.60 43.71
N ASP A 107 -15.20 9.06 44.90
CA ASP A 107 -14.35 9.40 46.03
C ASP A 107 -13.35 8.26 46.30
N TYR A 108 -12.08 8.49 46.00
CA TYR A 108 -10.99 7.67 46.53
C TYR A 108 -10.20 8.47 47.54
N GLU A 109 -10.24 7.95 48.76
CA GLU A 109 -9.74 8.51 50.01
C GLU A 109 -8.28 8.99 49.93
N GLU A 110 -8.08 10.22 50.38
CA GLU A 110 -6.79 10.86 50.57
C GLU A 110 -6.13 10.36 51.86
N GLU A 111 -4.91 9.83 51.78
CA GLU A 111 -4.00 9.80 52.93
C GLU A 111 -2.56 10.18 52.50
N PRO A 112 -1.82 10.93 53.34
CA PRO A 112 -0.69 11.74 52.92
C PRO A 112 0.65 11.05 53.16
N SER A 113 1.69 11.48 52.44
CA SER A 113 2.88 12.11 53.05
C SER A 113 4.04 12.24 52.06
N GLN A 114 4.43 13.52 51.85
CA GLN A 114 5.79 14.06 51.83
C GLN A 114 6.93 13.16 51.31
N LYS A 115 7.69 13.70 50.34
CA LYS A 115 9.00 14.35 50.62
C LYS A 115 9.81 14.43 49.33
N GLY A 116 10.15 15.66 48.95
CA GLY A 116 11.01 15.93 47.81
C GLY A 116 12.39 15.32 47.93
N ARG A 117 12.98 15.04 46.78
CA ARG A 117 14.42 15.14 46.58
C ARG A 117 14.69 15.32 45.09
N ASP A 118 15.25 16.47 44.78
CA ASP A 118 16.14 16.69 43.66
C ASP A 118 17.16 15.55 43.57
N GLU A 119 17.52 15.12 42.36
CA GLU A 119 18.89 15.14 41.83
C GLU A 119 18.99 14.34 40.51
N LEU A 120 19.24 15.10 39.44
CA LEU A 120 20.18 14.86 38.33
C LEU A 120 20.90 13.51 38.29
N GLU A 121 20.72 12.74 37.20
CA GLU A 121 21.82 12.05 36.50
C GLU A 121 21.54 12.03 34.98
N ASP A 122 22.13 13.02 34.30
CA ASP A 122 22.35 13.06 32.85
C ASP A 122 23.27 11.89 32.45
N ASN A 123 22.69 10.83 31.91
CA ASN A 123 23.46 9.71 31.36
C ASN A 123 23.79 10.00 29.90
N THR A 124 25.04 10.40 29.73
CA THR A 124 25.78 10.55 28.48
C THR A 124 25.79 9.23 27.72
N GLY A 125 24.89 9.08 26.75
CA GLY A 125 24.86 7.97 25.81
C GLY A 125 25.50 8.38 24.50
N SER A 126 26.77 8.03 24.31
CA SER A 126 27.57 8.22 23.10
C SER A 126 26.82 7.83 21.82
N GLU A 127 26.58 8.80 20.93
CA GLU A 127 26.26 8.55 19.53
C GLU A 127 27.50 8.01 18.79
N PRO A 128 27.45 6.85 18.13
CA PRO A 128 28.36 6.55 17.04
C PRO A 128 27.78 7.21 15.79
N GLY A 129 28.31 8.39 15.45
CA GLY A 129 28.03 9.05 14.17
C GLY A 129 28.34 8.12 13.00
N PHE A 130 27.31 7.80 12.22
CA PHE A 130 27.48 7.08 10.95
C PHE A 130 28.13 8.02 9.91
N PRO A 131 29.13 7.56 9.14
CA PRO A 131 29.80 8.41 8.17
C PRO A 131 28.87 8.75 7.00
N MET A 132 28.72 10.05 6.77
CA MET A 132 28.08 10.66 5.61
C MET A 132 28.79 10.21 4.32
N GLN A 133 28.13 9.37 3.52
CA GLN A 133 28.57 9.03 2.17
C GLN A 133 28.23 10.17 1.22
N THR A 134 29.26 10.89 0.78
CA THR A 134 29.18 11.87 -0.30
C THR A 134 29.21 11.13 -1.63
N ASN A 135 28.03 10.90 -2.23
CA ASN A 135 27.96 10.32 -3.56
C ASN A 135 28.42 11.34 -4.60
N SER A 136 29.56 11.04 -5.22
CA SER A 136 30.13 11.75 -6.35
C SER A 136 29.14 11.80 -7.52
N VAL A 137 28.93 13.00 -8.04
CA VAL A 137 28.15 13.27 -9.24
C VAL A 137 28.99 12.87 -10.46
N GLY A 138 28.85 11.61 -10.89
CA GLY A 138 29.46 11.09 -12.12
C GLY A 138 28.69 11.59 -13.34
N GLY A 139 29.37 12.41 -14.16
CA GLY A 139 28.84 12.98 -15.39
C GLY A 139 28.48 11.91 -16.43
N ALA A 140 27.31 12.08 -17.03
CA ALA A 140 26.79 11.29 -18.13
C ALA A 140 27.62 11.51 -19.42
N ALA A 141 28.07 10.42 -20.04
CA ALA A 141 28.57 10.42 -21.40
C ALA A 141 27.95 9.27 -22.20
N GLY A 142 27.03 9.64 -23.09
CA GLY A 142 26.83 9.09 -24.44
C GLY A 142 26.69 7.58 -24.62
N ALA A 143 25.47 7.14 -24.88
CA ALA A 143 25.21 5.92 -25.66
C ALA A 143 25.73 6.08 -27.10
N PRO A 144 26.04 4.95 -27.78
CA PRO A 144 25.21 4.66 -28.94
C PRO A 144 24.66 3.23 -28.98
N ALA A 145 23.41 3.17 -29.42
CA ALA A 145 22.62 1.99 -29.71
C ALA A 145 23.29 1.08 -30.75
N ARG A 146 23.22 -0.24 -30.53
CA ARG A 146 23.39 -1.24 -31.59
C ARG A 146 22.20 -2.19 -31.58
N ALA A 147 21.35 -2.00 -32.57
CA ALA A 147 20.23 -2.87 -32.89
C ALA A 147 20.75 -4.28 -33.23
N ALA A 148 20.32 -5.29 -32.46
CA ALA A 148 20.61 -6.70 -32.72
C ALA A 148 19.34 -7.37 -33.26
N TRP A 149 19.02 -7.11 -34.52
CA TRP A 149 17.92 -7.78 -35.24
C TRP A 149 18.55 -8.82 -36.17
N ALA A 150 18.89 -10.00 -35.67
CA ALA A 150 19.49 -11.05 -36.51
C ALA A 150 19.33 -12.48 -35.98
N LEU A 151 18.18 -12.88 -35.41
CA LEU A 151 17.98 -14.29 -34.99
C LEU A 151 16.64 -14.92 -35.40
N LEU A 152 15.93 -14.38 -36.40
CA LEU A 152 14.69 -15.00 -36.90
C LEU A 152 14.82 -15.73 -38.25
N ALA A 153 15.98 -15.67 -38.91
CA ALA A 153 16.16 -16.30 -40.23
C ALA A 153 16.45 -17.82 -40.18
N SER A 154 16.87 -18.38 -39.04
CA SER A 154 17.25 -19.81 -38.95
C SER A 154 16.06 -20.76 -38.73
N ILE A 155 14.89 -20.27 -38.31
CA ILE A 155 13.74 -21.13 -38.01
C ILE A 155 12.96 -21.47 -39.30
N LEU A 156 12.97 -20.58 -40.31
CA LEU A 156 12.25 -20.82 -41.57
C LEU A 156 12.89 -21.95 -42.41
N LEU A 157 14.20 -22.16 -42.30
CA LEU A 157 14.93 -23.17 -43.09
C LEU A 157 14.68 -24.61 -42.61
N LEU A 158 14.28 -24.81 -41.34
CA LEU A 158 13.98 -26.12 -40.76
C LEU A 158 12.57 -26.64 -41.09
N LEU A 159 11.64 -25.76 -41.49
CA LEU A 159 10.26 -26.14 -41.86
C LEU A 159 10.10 -26.56 -43.32
N LEU A 160 11.12 -26.36 -44.15
CA LEU A 160 11.11 -26.66 -45.59
C LEU A 160 11.73 -28.02 -45.95
N LEU A 161 12.27 -28.77 -44.99
CA LEU A 161 12.81 -30.11 -45.25
C LEU A 161 11.71 -31.18 -45.03
N PRO A 162 11.31 -31.94 -46.06
CA PRO A 162 10.46 -33.11 -45.86
C PRO A 162 11.21 -34.21 -45.10
N PRO A 163 10.51 -34.99 -44.25
CA PRO A 163 11.13 -36.09 -43.51
C PRO A 163 11.62 -37.18 -44.47
N PRO A 164 12.75 -37.85 -44.17
CA PRO A 164 13.20 -38.99 -44.96
C PRO A 164 12.20 -40.16 -44.82
N LEU A 165 11.81 -40.74 -45.95
CA LEU A 165 11.00 -41.96 -46.05
C LEU A 165 11.76 -43.19 -45.50
#